data_AF-A0A1S3QPR9-F1
#
_entry.id   AF-A0A1S3QPR9-F1
#
_cell.length_a   1.000
_cell.length_b   1.000
_cell.length_c   1.000
_cell.angle_alpha   90.00
_cell.angle_beta   90.00
_cell.angle_gamma   90.00
#
_symmetry.space_group_name_H-M   'P 1'
#
loop_
_entity.id
_entity.type
_entity.pdbx_description
1 polymer ?
#
loop_
_entity_poly.entity_id
_entity_poly.type
_entity_poly.pdbx_seq_one_letter_code
_entity_poly.pdbx_strand_id
1 'polypeptide(L)'
;MQLINALVTSPDELDFRLHIRNEFIRSGLSEILPHLTAIRNEALDIQLKVFEEHKEEDLMELSHRLEDIKSELDDVGDVFNVVHSMVKDSGAEVFFLSILQHLMLIRNDYFVR
;
A
#
# COMPACT_ATOMS: atom_id res chain seq x y z
N MET A 1 2.89 -16.82 11.49
CA MET A 1 1.80 -15.87 11.23
C MET A 1 1.48 -15.00 12.44
N GLN A 2 1.30 -15.58 13.64
CA GLN A 2 0.94 -14.81 14.85
C GLN A 2 1.83 -13.59 15.15
N LEU A 3 3.16 -13.71 15.02
CA LEU A 3 4.07 -12.57 15.19
C LEU A 3 3.83 -11.46 14.15
N ILE A 4 3.58 -11.82 12.89
CA ILE A 4 3.29 -10.85 11.81
C ILE A 4 2.00 -10.12 12.12
N ASN A 5 0.94 -10.84 12.51
CA ASN A 5 -0.32 -10.22 12.93
C ASN A 5 -0.10 -9.25 14.09
N ALA A 6 0.58 -9.68 15.15
CA ALA A 6 0.86 -8.82 16.28
C ALA A 6 1.63 -7.53 15.90
N LEU A 7 2.59 -7.61 14.96
CA LEU A 7 3.34 -6.44 14.49
C LEU A 7 2.52 -5.52 13.59
N VAL A 8 1.67 -6.07 12.73
CA VAL A 8 0.85 -5.29 11.78
C VAL A 8 -0.38 -4.68 12.44
N THR A 9 -0.96 -5.33 13.45
CA THR A 9 -2.20 -4.87 14.11
C THR A 9 -1.94 -4.08 15.41
N SER A 10 -0.72 -4.06 15.92
CA SER A 10 -0.37 -3.26 17.11
C SER A 10 -0.39 -1.74 16.90
N PRO A 11 -0.04 -1.18 15.74
CA PRO A 11 -0.03 0.26 15.52
C PRO A 11 -1.43 0.85 15.26
N ASP A 12 -1.74 1.96 15.92
CA ASP A 12 -3.03 2.67 15.73
C ASP A 12 -3.10 3.43 14.40
N GLU A 13 -1.95 3.88 13.88
CA GLU A 13 -1.88 4.65 12.64
C GLU A 13 -1.94 3.75 11.40
N LEU A 14 -2.93 3.97 10.54
CA LEU A 14 -3.10 3.24 9.28
C LEU A 14 -1.83 3.24 8.43
N ASP A 15 -1.17 4.39 8.29
CA ASP A 15 0.02 4.54 7.45
C ASP A 15 1.16 3.60 7.91
N PHE A 16 1.30 3.42 9.23
CA PHE A 16 2.32 2.54 9.78
C PHE A 16 1.93 1.06 9.65
N ARG A 17 0.65 0.70 9.83
CA ARG A 17 0.14 -0.66 9.56
C ARG A 17 0.37 -1.06 8.11
N LEU A 18 0.02 -0.19 7.17
CA LEU A 18 0.23 -0.38 5.73
C LEU A 18 1.71 -0.47 5.40
N HIS A 19 2.56 0.36 6.01
CA HIS A 19 4.01 0.32 5.79
C HIS A 19 4.60 -1.06 6.12
N ILE A 20 4.38 -1.55 7.34
CA ILE A 20 4.88 -2.85 7.79
C ILE A 20 4.30 -3.99 6.95
N ARG A 21 2.98 -3.98 6.69
CA ARG A 21 2.36 -5.03 5.86
C ARG A 21 2.99 -5.07 4.47
N ASN A 22 3.14 -3.91 3.84
CA ASN A 22 3.74 -3.82 2.50
C ASN A 22 5.22 -4.26 2.50
N GLU A 23 5.96 -4.02 3.58
CA GLU A 23 7.33 -4.52 3.73
C GLU A 23 7.39 -6.05 3.80
N PHE A 24 6.53 -6.69 4.60
CA PHE A 24 6.44 -8.16 4.65
C PHE A 24 6.04 -8.74 3.29
N ILE A 25 5.03 -8.15 2.64
CA ILE A 25 4.55 -8.59 1.32
C ILE A 25 5.67 -8.50 0.27
N ARG A 26 6.42 -7.40 0.20
CA ARG A 26 7.56 -7.24 -0.72
C ARG A 26 8.73 -8.17 -0.38
N SER A 27 8.87 -8.57 0.88
CA SER A 27 9.92 -9.48 1.34
C SER A 27 9.61 -10.97 1.10
N GLY A 28 8.60 -11.27 0.25
CA GLY A 28 8.26 -12.62 -0.18
C GLY A 28 7.08 -13.25 0.56
N LEU A 29 6.42 -12.53 1.48
CA LEU A 29 5.23 -13.06 2.16
C LEU A 29 4.11 -13.37 1.14
N SER A 30 3.97 -12.59 0.06
CA SER A 30 2.98 -12.84 -0.99
C SER A 30 3.11 -14.22 -1.63
N GLU A 31 4.33 -14.71 -1.82
CA GLU A 31 4.61 -16.02 -2.42
C GLU A 31 4.37 -17.17 -1.43
N ILE A 32 4.57 -16.89 -0.14
CA ILE A 32 4.43 -17.87 0.95
C ILE A 32 2.96 -18.06 1.35
N LEU A 33 2.13 -17.01 1.30
CA LEU A 33 0.73 -17.05 1.74
C LEU A 33 -0.09 -18.21 1.10
N PRO A 34 -0.06 -18.45 -0.22
CA PRO A 34 -0.77 -19.58 -0.83
C PRO A 34 -0.36 -20.94 -0.28
N HIS A 35 0.93 -21.10 0.03
CA HIS A 35 1.47 -22.34 0.62
C HIS A 35 0.99 -22.52 2.06
N LEU A 36 0.91 -21.43 2.84
CA LEU A 36 0.39 -21.48 4.21
C LEU A 36 -1.09 -21.87 4.25
N THR A 37 -1.91 -21.35 3.32
CA THR A 37 -3.34 -21.67 3.21
C THR A 37 -3.59 -23.14 2.84
N ALA A 38 -2.63 -23.82 2.20
CA ALA A 38 -2.76 -25.24 1.86
C ALA A 38 -2.50 -26.19 3.04
N ILE A 39 -1.90 -25.69 4.14
CA ILE A 39 -1.57 -26.49 5.31
C ILE A 39 -2.83 -26.69 6.15
N ARG A 40 -3.21 -27.94 6.43
CA ARG A 40 -4.35 -28.26 7.31
C ARG A 40 -3.97 -28.03 8.78
N ASN A 41 -4.16 -26.82 9.28
CA ASN A 41 -3.92 -26.47 10.67
C ASN A 41 -4.87 -25.35 11.13
N GLU A 42 -5.80 -25.69 12.02
CA GLU A 42 -6.85 -24.77 12.48
C GLU A 42 -6.30 -23.48 13.12
N ALA A 43 -5.22 -23.58 13.91
CA ALA A 43 -4.61 -22.41 14.52
C ALA A 43 -3.97 -21.47 13.49
N LEU A 44 -3.37 -22.03 12.42
CA LEU A 44 -2.85 -21.26 11.30
C LEU A 44 -3.99 -20.61 10.50
N ASP A 45 -5.06 -21.36 10.22
CA ASP A 45 -6.23 -20.86 9.49
C ASP A 45 -6.85 -19.64 10.19
N ILE A 46 -6.97 -19.69 11.52
CA ILE A 46 -7.40 -18.55 12.34
C ILE A 46 -6.47 -17.35 12.12
N GLN A 47 -5.15 -17.56 12.16
CA GLN A 47 -4.20 -16.45 12.00
C GLN A 47 -4.19 -15.88 10.57
N LEU A 48 -4.37 -16.71 9.55
CA LEU A 48 -4.50 -16.26 8.16
C LEU A 48 -5.79 -15.45 7.97
N LYS A 49 -6.90 -15.91 8.56
CA LYS A 49 -8.16 -15.16 8.55
C LYS A 49 -8.02 -13.80 9.20
N VAL A 50 -7.41 -13.74 10.39
CA VAL A 50 -7.14 -12.48 11.10
C VAL A 50 -6.27 -11.54 10.24
N PHE A 51 -5.23 -12.05 9.60
CA PHE A 51 -4.37 -11.25 8.71
C PHE A 51 -5.19 -10.61 7.58
N GLU A 52 -6.09 -11.40 6.98
CA GLU A 52 -6.85 -10.99 5.80
C GLU A 52 -8.01 -10.06 6.12
N GLU A 53 -8.70 -10.25 7.25
CA GLU A 53 -9.72 -9.34 7.75
C GLU A 53 -9.11 -7.96 8.03
N HIS A 54 -8.00 -7.88 8.77
CA HIS A 54 -7.34 -6.59 9.03
C HIS A 54 -6.78 -5.95 7.75
N LYS A 55 -6.33 -6.76 6.77
CA LYS A 55 -5.90 -6.23 5.47
C LYS A 55 -7.06 -5.56 4.75
N GLU A 56 -8.23 -6.16 4.77
CA GLU A 56 -9.42 -5.62 4.12
C GLU A 56 -9.93 -4.35 4.82
N GLU A 57 -9.94 -4.34 6.15
CA GLU A 57 -10.28 -3.14 6.94
C GLU A 57 -9.35 -1.96 6.62
N ASP A 58 -8.03 -2.18 6.61
CA ASP A 58 -7.06 -1.15 6.26
C ASP A 58 -7.22 -0.65 4.81
N LEU A 59 -7.62 -1.54 3.88
CA LEU A 59 -7.88 -1.18 2.50
C LEU A 59 -9.14 -0.32 2.37
N MET A 60 -10.20 -0.63 3.13
CA MET A 60 -11.41 0.20 3.18
C MET A 60 -11.09 1.60 3.73
N GLU A 61 -10.35 1.69 4.83
CA GLU A 61 -9.94 2.97 5.42
C GLU A 61 -9.09 3.80 4.44
N LEU A 62 -8.13 3.15 3.75
CA LEU A 62 -7.32 3.79 2.71
C LEU A 62 -8.18 4.25 1.51
N SER A 63 -9.17 3.45 1.11
CA SER A 63 -10.08 3.78 0.01
C SER A 63 -10.90 5.03 0.33
N HIS A 64 -11.43 5.14 1.56
CA HIS A 64 -12.16 6.33 1.98
C HIS A 64 -11.28 7.58 1.96
N ARG A 65 -10.04 7.51 2.47
CA ARG A 65 -9.08 8.63 2.36
C ARG A 65 -8.82 9.03 0.90
N LEU A 66 -8.76 8.07 -0.02
CA LEU A 66 -8.59 8.35 -1.43
C LEU A 66 -9.83 8.99 -2.06
N GLU A 67 -11.03 8.59 -1.66
CA GLU A 67 -12.28 9.19 -2.08
C GLU A 67 -12.38 10.65 -1.63
N ASP A 68 -12.01 10.94 -0.39
CA ASP A 68 -11.95 12.31 0.14
C ASP A 68 -10.99 13.17 -0.68
N ILE A 69 -9.76 12.69 -0.93
CA ILE A 69 -8.76 13.40 -1.77
C ILE A 69 -9.30 13.67 -3.17
N LYS A 70 -9.96 12.68 -3.81
CA LYS A 70 -10.55 12.84 -5.15
C LYS A 70 -11.69 13.85 -5.18
N SER A 71 -12.39 14.03 -4.06
CA SER A 71 -13.48 15.00 -3.96
C SER A 71 -12.96 16.44 -3.79
N GLU A 72 -11.78 16.60 -3.20
CA GLU A 72 -11.15 17.90 -2.95
C GLU A 72 -10.23 18.35 -4.10
N LEU A 73 -9.55 17.41 -4.77
CA LEU A 73 -8.56 17.67 -5.81
C LEU A 73 -8.99 17.01 -7.13
N ASP A 74 -9.50 17.81 -8.06
CA ASP A 74 -9.96 17.37 -9.39
C ASP A 74 -9.00 17.76 -10.54
N ASP A 75 -7.98 18.57 -10.26
CA ASP A 75 -6.94 18.95 -11.21
C ASP A 75 -5.58 18.25 -10.93
N VAL A 76 -4.92 17.80 -12.00
CA VAL A 76 -3.64 17.09 -11.92
C VAL A 76 -2.52 18.00 -11.42
N GLY A 77 -2.55 19.29 -11.78
CA GLY A 77 -1.59 20.29 -11.34
C GLY A 77 -1.69 20.54 -9.84
N ASP A 78 -2.89 20.61 -9.30
CA ASP A 78 -3.12 20.78 -7.86
C ASP A 78 -2.61 19.58 -7.06
N VAL A 79 -2.92 18.36 -7.49
CA VAL A 79 -2.38 17.13 -6.88
C VAL A 79 -0.85 17.14 -6.91
N PHE A 80 -0.25 17.49 -8.06
CA PHE A 80 1.21 17.57 -8.18
C PHE A 80 1.79 18.62 -7.22
N ASN A 81 1.21 19.81 -7.15
CA ASN A 81 1.69 20.89 -6.29
C ASN A 81 1.63 20.52 -4.81
N VAL A 82 0.55 19.87 -4.37
CA VAL A 82 0.40 19.36 -3.00
C VAL A 82 1.50 18.35 -2.70
N VAL A 83 1.63 17.29 -3.51
CA VAL A 83 2.64 16.25 -3.26
C VAL A 83 4.06 16.81 -3.30
N HIS A 84 4.36 17.66 -4.30
CA HIS A 84 5.66 18.33 -4.40
C HIS A 84 5.94 19.18 -3.15
N SER A 85 4.98 19.96 -2.66
CA SER A 85 5.16 20.77 -1.44
C SER A 85 5.39 19.92 -0.19
N MET A 86 4.81 18.73 -0.10
CA MET A 86 4.99 17.80 1.02
C MET A 86 6.37 17.14 1.02
N VAL A 87 6.95 16.86 -0.15
CA VAL A 87 8.22 16.14 -0.26
C VAL A 87 9.42 17.06 -0.44
N LYS A 88 9.21 18.31 -0.85
CA LYS A 88 10.27 19.29 -1.10
C LYS A 88 11.15 19.47 0.14
N ASP A 89 12.46 19.51 -0.07
CA ASP A 89 13.49 19.66 0.97
C ASP A 89 13.50 18.50 2.00
N SER A 90 12.86 17.37 1.68
CA SER A 90 12.85 16.15 2.50
C SER A 90 13.67 15.02 1.87
N GLY A 91 13.99 13.99 2.66
CA GLY A 91 14.60 12.77 2.13
C GLY A 91 13.74 12.00 1.12
N ALA A 92 12.43 12.32 1.01
CA ALA A 92 11.52 11.68 0.08
C ALA A 92 11.57 12.27 -1.35
N GLU A 93 12.15 13.47 -1.52
CA GLU A 93 12.15 14.19 -2.79
C GLU A 93 12.79 13.40 -3.93
N VAL A 94 13.90 12.71 -3.64
CA VAL A 94 14.60 11.86 -4.62
C VAL A 94 13.77 10.66 -5.07
N PHE A 95 12.93 10.10 -4.18
CA PHE A 95 12.04 9.00 -4.52
C PHE A 95 10.84 9.49 -5.35
N PHE A 96 10.28 10.66 -5.01
CA PHE A 96 9.22 11.27 -5.80
C PHE A 96 9.68 11.58 -7.23
N LEU A 97 10.88 12.17 -7.38
CA LEU A 97 11.49 12.38 -8.70
C LEU A 97 11.64 11.07 -9.47
N SER A 98 12.18 10.03 -8.81
CA SER A 98 12.35 8.72 -9.42
C SER A 98 11.01 8.14 -9.91
N ILE A 99 9.94 8.22 -9.11
CA ILE A 99 8.60 7.75 -9.51
C ILE A 99 8.13 8.46 -10.78
N LEU A 100 8.24 9.80 -10.84
CA LEU A 100 7.85 10.57 -12.04
C LEU A 100 8.67 10.18 -13.27
N GLN A 101 9.98 9.96 -13.12
CA GLN A 101 10.85 9.48 -14.20
C GLN A 101 10.43 8.10 -14.71
N HIS A 102 10.00 7.19 -13.82
CA HIS A 102 9.47 5.88 -14.23
C HIS A 102 8.13 6.01 -14.97
N LEU A 103 7.26 6.94 -14.56
CA LEU A 103 5.99 7.20 -15.27
C LEU A 103 6.21 7.72 -16.69
N MET A 104 7.32 8.41 -16.97
CA MET A 104 7.68 8.85 -18.33
C MET A 104 8.03 7.70 -19.29
N LEU A 105 8.24 6.48 -18.79
CA LEU A 105 8.47 5.29 -19.61
C LEU A 105 7.17 4.70 -20.19
N ILE A 106 6.01 5.16 -19.73
CA ILE A 106 4.71 4.76 -20.27
C ILE A 106 4.63 5.25 -21.72
N ARG A 107 4.52 4.32 -22.69
CA ARG A 107 4.56 4.63 -24.13
C ARG A 107 3.35 5.46 -24.55
N ASN A 108 3.60 6.58 -25.24
CA ASN A 108 2.59 7.42 -25.90
C ASN A 108 2.24 6.90 -27.31
N ASP A 109 2.10 5.59 -27.49
CA ASP A 109 1.76 5.02 -28.80
C ASP A 109 0.29 5.34 -29.11
N TYR A 110 0.06 6.49 -29.73
CA TYR A 110 -1.26 6.99 -30.16
C TYR A 110 -1.97 6.07 -31.17
N PHE A 111 -1.31 5.01 -31.65
CA PHE A 111 -1.76 4.14 -32.73
C PHE A 111 -2.37 2.80 -32.28
N VAL A 112 -2.53 2.55 -30.97
CA VAL A 112 -3.10 1.28 -30.43
C VAL A 112 -4.40 1.51 -29.62
N ARG A 113 -5.08 2.64 -29.82
CA ARG A 113 -6.41 2.88 -29.24
C ARG A 113 -7.49 2.92 -30.31
#